data_AF-E8PPH0-F1
#
_entry.id   AF-E8PPH0-F1
#
_cell.length_a   1.000
_cell.length_b   1.000
_cell.length_c   1.000
_cell.angle_alpha   90.00
_cell.angle_beta   90.00
_cell.angle_gamma   90.00
#
_symmetry.space_group_name_H-M   'P 1'
#
loop_
_entity.id
_entity.type
_entity.pdbx_description
1 polymer ?
#
loop_
_entity_poly.entity_id
_entity_poly.type
_entity_poly.pdbx_seq_one_letter_code
_entity_poly.pdbx_strand_id
1 'polypeptide(L)'
;MQTPTRAPSLWTLVRSDLPTLAERLKAARPPKLRILVDGRVIYWALALPTAEDLQRHARWPGQSAPSLEGWLLEYLERLERAYPGAREVEILGLWAGDPPRLERVARFWVQPKEGYLSSPSGCENANGYG
;
A
#
# COMPACT_ATOMS: atom_id res chain seq x y z
N MET A 1 -22.95 -11.69 21.13
CA MET A 1 -21.97 -12.28 20.19
C MET A 1 -21.08 -11.15 19.71
N GLN A 2 -19.85 -11.04 20.22
CA GLN A 2 -18.91 -10.01 19.79
C GLN A 2 -18.22 -10.52 18.53
N THR A 3 -18.56 -9.97 17.36
CA THR A 3 -17.75 -10.16 16.15
C THR A 3 -16.34 -9.67 16.45
N PRO A 4 -15.28 -10.49 16.29
CA PRO A 4 -13.94 -9.98 16.47
C PRO A 4 -13.72 -8.85 15.47
N THR A 5 -13.45 -7.65 15.96
CA THR A 5 -13.06 -6.50 15.13
C THR A 5 -11.85 -6.91 14.30
N ARG A 6 -12.11 -7.27 13.04
CA ARG A 6 -11.08 -7.66 12.08
C ARG A 6 -10.15 -6.47 11.94
N ALA A 7 -8.85 -6.67 12.12
CA ALA A 7 -7.88 -5.63 11.86
C ALA A 7 -8.10 -5.09 10.43
N PRO A 8 -8.00 -3.77 10.21
CA PRO A 8 -8.19 -3.20 8.88
C PRO A 8 -7.21 -3.88 7.91
N SER A 9 -7.68 -4.22 6.71
CA SER A 9 -6.79 -4.69 5.65
C SER A 9 -5.81 -3.58 5.29
N LEU A 10 -4.64 -3.96 4.76
CA LEU A 10 -3.67 -3.02 4.22
C LEU A 10 -4.34 -2.03 3.25
N TRP A 11 -5.21 -2.53 2.37
CA TRP A 11 -5.91 -1.72 1.37
C TRP A 11 -6.82 -0.66 1.98
N THR A 12 -7.44 -0.93 3.13
CA THR A 12 -8.20 0.09 3.87
C THR A 12 -7.28 1.19 4.40
N LEU A 13 -6.08 0.86 4.89
CA LEU A 13 -5.11 1.88 5.32
C LEU A 13 -4.63 2.74 4.14
N VAL A 14 -4.32 2.10 3.01
CA VAL A 14 -3.85 2.82 1.81
C VAL A 14 -4.94 3.75 1.27
N ARG A 15 -6.21 3.31 1.26
CA ARG A 15 -7.35 4.17 0.85
C ARG A 15 -7.56 5.36 1.78
N SER A 16 -7.37 5.19 3.09
CA SER A 16 -7.48 6.30 4.04
C SER A 16 -6.38 7.35 3.86
N ASP A 17 -5.20 6.95 3.38
CA ASP A 17 -4.07 7.87 3.11
C ASP A 17 -3.98 8.33 1.65
N LEU A 18 -4.99 8.00 0.83
CA LEU A 18 -5.05 8.32 -0.59
C LEU A 18 -4.81 9.82 -0.90
N PRO A 19 -5.37 10.79 -0.15
CA PRO A 19 -5.14 12.21 -0.43
C PRO A 19 -3.67 12.59 -0.23
N THR A 20 -3.07 12.11 0.86
CA THR A 20 -1.65 12.32 1.17
C THR A 20 -0.75 11.71 0.08
N LEU A 21 -1.07 10.49 -0.35
CA LEU A 21 -0.35 9.81 -1.41
C LEU A 21 -0.43 10.59 -2.74
N ALA A 22 -1.61 11.10 -3.08
CA ALA A 22 -1.80 11.90 -4.28
C ALA A 22 -0.96 13.19 -4.23
N GLU A 23 -0.93 13.89 -3.09
CA GLU A 23 -0.09 15.09 -2.92
C GLU A 23 1.41 14.76 -3.01
N ARG A 24 1.88 13.67 -2.42
CA ARG A 24 3.28 13.22 -2.55
C ARG A 24 3.65 12.93 -4.00
N LEU A 25 2.76 12.29 -4.75
CA LEU A 25 2.97 12.02 -6.18
C LEU A 25 2.97 13.30 -7.01
N LYS A 26 2.08 14.27 -6.71
CA LYS A 26 2.07 15.58 -7.36
C LYS A 26 3.32 16.40 -7.06
N ALA A 27 3.85 16.31 -5.84
CA ALA A 27 5.07 17.02 -5.43
C ALA A 27 6.31 16.40 -6.06
N ALA A 28 6.44 15.07 -6.02
CA ALA A 28 7.59 14.36 -6.57
C ALA A 28 7.61 14.31 -8.10
N ARG A 29 6.43 14.37 -8.75
CA ARG A 29 6.25 14.27 -10.21
C ARG A 29 7.06 13.14 -10.86
N PRO A 30 6.97 11.89 -10.36
CA PRO A 30 7.63 10.78 -11.01
C PRO A 30 6.96 10.50 -12.37
N PRO A 31 7.73 10.27 -13.45
CA PRO A 31 7.13 9.91 -14.74
C PRO A 31 6.53 8.51 -14.72
N LYS A 32 7.09 7.61 -13.90
CA LYS A 32 6.64 6.22 -13.77
C LYS A 32 6.64 5.80 -12.30
N LEU A 33 5.78 4.84 -11.98
CA LEU A 33 5.72 4.18 -10.69
C LEU A 33 6.19 2.73 -10.79
N ARG A 34 6.90 2.27 -9.77
CA ARG A 34 7.14 0.87 -9.50
C ARG A 34 6.37 0.49 -8.23
N ILE A 35 5.60 -0.58 -8.31
CA ILE A 35 4.76 -1.05 -7.21
C ILE A 35 5.28 -2.40 -6.73
N LEU A 36 5.51 -2.50 -5.43
CA LEU A 36 5.85 -3.74 -4.77
C LEU A 36 4.73 -4.13 -3.81
N VAL A 37 4.38 -5.40 -3.77
CA VAL A 37 3.47 -5.99 -2.79
C VAL A 37 4.19 -7.14 -2.10
N ASP A 38 4.30 -7.09 -0.78
CA ASP A 38 5.05 -8.05 0.04
C ASP A 38 6.48 -8.29 -0.52
N GLY A 39 7.19 -7.21 -0.85
CA GLY A 39 8.53 -7.23 -1.43
C GLY A 39 8.62 -7.68 -2.90
N ARG A 40 7.51 -8.05 -3.54
CA ARG A 40 7.48 -8.50 -4.94
C ARG A 40 7.09 -7.38 -5.89
N VAL A 41 7.89 -7.14 -6.92
CA VAL A 41 7.55 -6.17 -7.98
C VAL A 41 6.37 -6.69 -8.79
N ILE A 42 5.22 -6.06 -8.64
CA ILE A 42 4.00 -6.41 -9.40
C ILE A 42 3.78 -5.49 -10.60
N TYR A 43 4.35 -4.28 -10.55
CA TYR A 43 4.41 -3.35 -11.68
C TYR A 43 5.78 -2.70 -11.75
N TRP A 44 6.44 -2.83 -12.89
CA TRP A 44 7.80 -2.34 -13.10
C TRP A 44 7.90 -0.85 -13.42
N ALA A 45 6.93 -0.34 -14.19
CA ALA A 45 6.98 0.96 -14.84
C ALA A 45 5.57 1.45 -15.23
N LEU A 46 4.67 1.59 -14.25
CA LEU A 46 3.34 2.14 -14.45
C LEU A 46 3.46 3.63 -14.79
N ALA A 47 3.02 4.04 -15.98
CA ALA A 47 3.02 5.46 -16.33
C ALA A 47 2.08 6.23 -15.40
N LEU A 48 2.59 7.29 -14.77
CA LEU A 48 1.74 8.19 -14.00
C LEU A 48 0.96 9.06 -15.01
N PRO A 49 -0.38 9.08 -14.97
CA PRO A 49 -1.15 9.85 -15.93
C PRO A 49 -0.89 11.36 -15.76
N THR A 50 -0.76 12.06 -16.88
CA THR A 50 -0.66 13.51 -16.85
C THR A 50 -2.02 14.15 -16.57
N ALA A 51 -2.06 15.44 -16.25
CA ALA A 51 -3.31 16.19 -16.14
C ALA A 51 -4.14 16.12 -17.44
N GLU A 52 -3.48 16.07 -18.60
CA GLU A 52 -4.15 15.91 -19.90
C GLU A 52 -4.76 14.51 -20.06
N ASP A 53 -4.04 13.46 -19.65
CA ASP A 53 -4.56 12.08 -19.66
C ASP A 53 -5.78 11.93 -18.75
N LEU A 54 -5.73 12.53 -17.56
CA LEU A 54 -6.84 12.54 -16.60
C LEU A 54 -8.07 13.28 -17.17
N GLN A 55 -7.87 14.43 -17.84
CA GLN A 55 -8.95 15.14 -18.51
C GLN A 55 -9.56 14.33 -19.67
N ARG A 56 -8.74 13.58 -20.43
CA ARG A 56 -9.23 12.69 -21.48
C ARG A 56 -10.04 11.52 -20.92
N HIS A 57 -9.59 10.93 -19.80
CA HIS A 57 -10.32 9.86 -19.12
C HIS A 57 -11.68 10.33 -18.59
N ALA A 58 -11.76 11.54 -18.06
CA ALA A 58 -13.01 12.12 -17.54
C ALA A 58 -14.09 12.38 -18.61
N ARG A 59 -13.77 12.25 -19.91
CA ARG A 59 -14.74 12.39 -21.01
C ARG A 59 -15.59 11.14 -21.24
N TRP A 60 -15.28 10.02 -20.58
CA TRP A 60 -15.99 8.75 -20.77
C TRP A 60 -17.07 8.55 -19.68
N PRO A 61 -18.33 8.28 -20.07
CA PRO A 61 -19.40 8.08 -19.11
C PRO A 61 -19.17 6.84 -18.24
N GLY A 62 -19.31 6.98 -16.92
CA GLY A 62 -19.14 5.90 -15.94
C GLY A 62 -17.74 5.81 -15.30
N GLN A 63 -16.81 6.69 -15.64
CA GLN A 63 -15.48 6.77 -15.02
C GLN A 63 -15.41 7.93 -14.01
N SER A 64 -15.21 7.61 -12.73
CA SER A 64 -14.89 8.61 -11.70
C SER A 64 -13.39 8.83 -11.63
N ALA A 65 -12.88 9.84 -12.35
CA ALA A 65 -12.15 10.96 -11.71
C ALA A 65 -11.31 11.79 -12.71
N PRO A 66 -11.57 13.11 -12.84
CA PRO A 66 -10.65 14.04 -13.48
C PRO A 66 -9.40 14.34 -12.64
N SER A 67 -9.06 13.48 -11.67
CA SER A 67 -8.10 13.77 -10.61
C SER A 67 -7.19 12.57 -10.35
N LEU A 68 -5.92 12.84 -10.05
CA LEU A 68 -4.93 11.82 -9.71
C LEU A 68 -5.40 10.90 -8.58
N GLU A 69 -6.13 11.46 -7.61
CA GLU A 69 -6.70 10.72 -6.48
C GLU A 69 -7.65 9.60 -6.91
N GLY A 70 -8.60 9.87 -7.81
CA GLY A 70 -9.52 8.82 -8.23
C GLY A 70 -8.90 7.81 -9.19
N TRP A 71 -7.93 8.22 -10.01
CA TRP A 71 -7.11 7.25 -10.75
C TRP A 71 -6.35 6.31 -9.80
N LEU A 72 -5.78 6.83 -8.70
CA LEU A 72 -5.14 6.01 -7.67
C LEU A 72 -6.16 5.09 -6.99
N LEU A 73 -7.37 5.57 -6.72
CA LEU A 73 -8.42 4.76 -6.10
C LEU A 73 -8.79 3.54 -6.98
N GLU A 74 -9.13 3.77 -8.25
CA GLU A 74 -9.47 2.66 -9.17
C GLU A 74 -8.32 1.67 -9.32
N TYR A 75 -7.09 2.20 -9.36
CA TYR A 75 -5.90 1.36 -9.43
C TYR A 75 -5.71 0.53 -8.16
N LEU A 76 -5.90 1.11 -6.97
CA LEU A 76 -5.85 0.40 -5.69
C LEU A 76 -6.96 -0.64 -5.55
N GLU A 77 -8.16 -0.39 -6.06
CA GLU A 77 -9.24 -1.38 -6.07
C GLU A 77 -8.90 -2.60 -6.95
N ARG A 78 -8.18 -2.39 -8.06
CA ARG A 78 -7.63 -3.50 -8.86
C ARG A 78 -6.56 -4.27 -8.10
N LEU A 79 -5.68 -3.58 -7.38
CA LEU A 79 -4.65 -4.23 -6.56
C LEU A 79 -5.22 -5.01 -5.38
N GLU A 80 -6.22 -4.46 -4.68
CA GLU A 80 -6.93 -5.13 -3.60
C GLU A 80 -7.57 -6.44 -4.06
N ARG A 81 -8.21 -6.44 -5.23
CA ARG A 81 -8.79 -7.66 -5.81
C ARG A 81 -7.74 -8.70 -6.18
N ALA A 82 -6.57 -8.28 -6.67
CA ALA A 82 -5.49 -9.19 -7.06
C ALA A 82 -4.70 -9.73 -5.86
N TYR A 83 -4.56 -8.93 -4.79
CA TYR A 83 -3.75 -9.22 -3.62
C TYR A 83 -4.50 -8.95 -2.30
N PRO A 84 -5.65 -9.60 -2.05
CA PRO A 84 -6.50 -9.27 -0.90
C PRO A 84 -5.85 -9.52 0.46
N GLY A 85 -4.81 -10.35 0.50
CA GLY A 85 -4.03 -10.70 1.70
C GLY A 85 -2.70 -9.95 1.85
N ALA A 86 -2.44 -8.93 1.02
CA ALA A 86 -1.21 -8.15 1.08
C ALA A 86 -0.97 -7.57 2.47
N ARG A 87 0.27 -7.70 2.97
CA ARG A 87 0.68 -7.15 4.27
C ARG A 87 1.53 -5.90 4.13
N GLU A 88 2.19 -5.76 3.01
CA GLU A 88 2.98 -4.59 2.66
C GLU A 88 2.72 -4.17 1.22
N VAL A 89 2.69 -2.86 0.99
CA VAL A 89 2.76 -2.26 -0.34
C VAL A 89 3.75 -1.10 -0.34
N GLU A 90 4.64 -1.08 -1.32
CA GLU A 90 5.57 0.01 -1.56
C GLU A 90 5.32 0.64 -2.93
N ILE A 91 5.32 1.96 -2.95
CA ILE A 91 5.15 2.78 -4.15
C ILE A 91 6.43 3.58 -4.33
N LEU A 92 7.16 3.26 -5.40
CA LEU A 92 8.40 3.94 -5.77
C LEU A 92 8.16 4.81 -7.01
N GLY A 93 8.65 6.03 -6.98
CA GLY A 93 8.84 6.84 -8.17
C GLY A 93 10.04 6.33 -8.95
N LEU A 94 9.92 6.29 -10.27
CA LEU A 94 10.96 5.89 -11.21
C LEU A 94 11.18 7.04 -12.20
N TRP A 95 12.39 7.60 -12.20
CA TRP A 95 12.82 8.64 -13.15
C TRP A 95 13.85 8.06 -14.13
N ALA A 96 13.86 8.62 -15.34
CA ALA A 96 14.90 8.33 -16.31
C ALA A 96 16.28 8.81 -15.80
N GLY A 97 17.34 8.11 -16.20
CA GLY A 97 18.71 8.39 -15.80
C GLY A 97 19.58 7.14 -16.00
N ASP A 98 20.90 7.30 -15.87
CA ASP A 98 21.86 6.19 -15.86
C ASP A 98 22.76 6.29 -14.61
N PRO A 99 22.57 5.41 -13.60
CA PRO A 99 21.46 4.46 -13.47
C PRO A 99 20.11 5.15 -13.19
N PRO A 100 18.97 4.48 -13.46
CA PRO A 100 17.64 5.05 -13.21
C PRO A 100 17.44 5.34 -11.72
N ARG A 101 16.92 6.54 -11.42
CA ARG A 101 16.63 6.94 -10.04
C ARG A 101 15.32 6.30 -9.59
N LEU A 102 15.41 5.58 -8.47
CA LEU A 102 14.26 5.03 -7.74
C LEU A 102 14.16 5.73 -6.39
N GLU A 103 12.98 6.25 -6.07
CA GLU A 103 12.73 6.89 -4.77
C GLU A 103 11.42 6.40 -4.18
N ARG A 104 11.40 6.14 -2.87
CA ARG A 104 10.19 5.70 -2.18
C ARG A 104 9.26 6.89 -1.95
N VAL A 105 8.09 6.85 -2.58
CA VAL A 105 7.02 7.85 -2.39
C VAL A 105 6.17 7.49 -1.18
N ALA A 106 5.83 6.20 -1.05
CA ALA A 106 5.04 5.70 0.07
C ALA A 106 5.33 4.23 0.33
N ARG A 107 5.12 3.83 1.59
CA ARG A 107 5.15 2.45 2.03
C ARG A 107 4.09 2.29 3.11
N PHE A 108 3.26 1.27 2.95
CA PHE A 108 2.21 0.92 3.89
C PHE A 108 2.43 -0.52 4.32
N TRP A 109 2.24 -0.80 5.61
CA TRP A 109 2.29 -2.15 6.12
C TRP A 109 1.29 -2.32 7.25
N VAL A 110 0.76 -3.53 7.37
CA VAL A 110 0.06 -3.98 8.58
C VAL A 110 1.01 -4.86 9.37
N GLN A 111 1.18 -4.56 10.66
CA GLN A 111 1.87 -5.49 11.54
C GLN A 111 1.06 -6.80 11.56
N PRO A 112 1.69 -7.97 11.40
CA PRO A 112 1.02 -9.20 11.74
C PRO A 112 0.57 -9.08 13.21
N LYS A 113 -0.70 -9.40 13.50
CA LYS A 113 -1.07 -9.71 14.88
C LYS A 113 -0.20 -10.90 15.27
N GLU A 114 0.84 -10.63 16.06
CA GLU A 114 1.66 -11.66 16.66
C GLU A 114 0.74 -12.55 17.50
N GLY A 115 0.44 -13.72 16.97
CA GLY A 115 -0.24 -14.75 17.72
C GLY A 115 0.77 -15.37 18.67
N TYR A 116 0.61 -15.10 19.97
CA TYR A 116 0.80 -16.08 21.05
C TYR A 116 1.92 -17.10 20.78
N LEU A 117 3.19 -16.70 20.90
CA LEU A 117 4.25 -17.65 21.26
C LEU A 117 4.56 -17.47 22.75
N SER A 118 3.91 -18.33 23.54
CA SER A 118 4.44 -19.01 24.72
C SER A 118 5.44 -18.24 25.60
N SER A 119 4.94 -17.65 26.67
CA SER A 119 5.71 -17.57 27.93
C SER A 119 5.14 -18.59 28.92
N PRO A 120 5.65 -19.84 29.00
CA PRO A 120 5.60 -20.57 30.24
C PRO A 120 6.77 -20.08 31.10
N SER A 121 6.60 -18.94 31.75
CA SER A 121 7.47 -18.53 32.86
C SER A 121 6.62 -18.37 34.10
N GLY A 122 5.94 -19.47 34.47
CA GLY A 122 5.68 -19.75 35.87
C GLY A 122 7.01 -20.09 36.50
N CYS A 123 7.65 -19.12 37.16
CA CYS A 123 8.71 -19.39 38.11
C CYS A 123 8.06 -19.93 39.40
N GLU A 124 7.57 -21.16 39.37
CA GLU A 124 7.28 -21.92 40.58
C GLU A 124 8.48 -22.84 40.83
N ASN A 125 9.46 -22.33 41.57
CA ASN A 125 10.56 -23.14 42.06
C ASN A 125 10.04 -24.03 43.19
N ALA A 126 9.66 -25.25 42.85
CA ALA A 126 9.67 -26.36 43.78
C ALA A 126 11.13 -26.69 44.12
N ASN A 127 11.58 -26.32 45.31
CA ASN A 127 12.69 -26.97 45.99
C ASN A 127 12.34 -27.09 47.47
N GLY A 128 11.72 -28.22 47.82
CA GLY A 128 11.90 -28.79 49.15
C GLY A 128 13.16 -29.65 49.13
N TYR A 129 14.01 -29.49 50.15
CA TYR A 129 14.86 -30.51 50.81
C TYR A 129 15.81 -29.78 51.77
N GLY A 130 15.70 -30.07 53.07
CA GLY A 130 16.61 -29.60 54.13
C GLY A 130 15.90 -29.26 55.42
#